data_AF-A0A2W5FB01-F1
#
_entry.id   AF-A0A2W5FB01-F1
#
_cell.length_a   1.000
_cell.length_b   1.000
_cell.length_c   1.000
_cell.angle_alpha   90.00
_cell.angle_beta   90.00
_cell.angle_gamma   90.00
#
_symmetry.space_group_name_H-M   'P 1'
#
loop_
_entity.id
_entity.type
_entity.pdbx_description
1 polymer ?
#
loop_
_entity_poly.entity_id
_entity_poly.type
_entity_poly.pdbx_seq_one_letter_code
_entity_poly.pdbx_strand_id
1 'polypeptide(L)' 'MKALLFIMKLLLRLSCIVLLFICAITFWKRLSLPYNTEGNYFDEANSIVYHQQAVGVFGFLSLLFLVILVVSFVRKKK' A
#
# COMPACT_ATOMS: atom_id res chain seq x y z
N MET A 1 23.18 -20.49 9.42
CA MET A 1 22.21 -19.57 10.07
C MET A 1 22.28 -18.12 9.57
N LYS A 2 23.45 -17.46 9.50
CA LYS A 2 23.54 -16.04 9.07
C LYS A 2 23.03 -15.77 7.64
N ALA A 3 23.31 -16.66 6.69
CA ALA A 3 22.82 -16.55 5.31
C ALA A 3 21.29 -16.66 5.23
N LEU A 4 20.69 -17.60 5.96
CA LEU A 4 19.23 -17.76 6.03
C LEU A 4 18.54 -16.50 6.57
N LEU A 5 19.08 -15.90 7.65
CA LEU A 5 18.56 -14.66 8.22
C LEU A 5 18.69 -13.47 7.25
N PHE A 6 19.77 -13.42 6.47
CA PHE A 6 19.94 -12.41 5.43
C PHE A 6 18.91 -12.55 4.32
N ILE A 7 18.70 -13.77 3.80
CA ILE A 7 17.69 -14.08 2.78
C ILE A 7 16.30 -13.72 3.29
N MET A 8 15.95 -14.10 4.52
CA MET A 8 14.64 -13.78 5.11
C MET A 8 14.39 -12.27 5.19
N LYS A 9 15.39 -11.49 5.61
CA LYS A 9 15.29 -10.01 5.63
C LYS A 9 15.21 -9.40 4.25
N LEU A 10 15.83 -10.01 3.24
CA LEU A 10 15.74 -9.57 1.86
C LEU A 10 14.34 -9.83 1.30
N LEU A 11 13.81 -11.05 1.49
CA LEU A 11 12.46 -11.43 1.05
C LEU A 11 11.39 -10.54 1.70
N LEU A 12 11.50 -10.25 2.99
CA LEU A 12 10.59 -9.34 3.68
C LEU A 12 10.60 -7.92 3.08
N ARG A 13 11.78 -7.38 2.75
CA ARG A 13 11.89 -6.06 2.13
C ARG A 13 11.26 -6.03 0.74
N LEU A 14 11.53 -7.06 -0.06
CA LEU A 14 10.95 -7.19 -1.39
C LEU A 14 9.42 -7.30 -1.34
N SER A 15 8.86 -8.12 -0.43
CA SER A 15 7.41 -8.23 -0.28
C SER A 15 6.78 -6.92 0.19
N CYS A 16 7.38 -6.19 1.13
CA CYS A 16 6.91 -4.87 1.54
C CYS A 16 6.94 -3.86 0.40
N ILE A 17 7.98 -3.86 -0.45
CA ILE A 17 8.05 -2.99 -1.63
C ILE A 17 6.92 -3.29 -2.61
N VAL A 18 6.68 -4.58 -2.90
CA VAL A 18 5.60 -4.98 -3.82
C VAL A 18 4.23 -4.55 -3.27
N LEU A 19 3.96 -4.81 -2.00
CA LEU A 19 2.70 -4.43 -1.36
C LEU A 19 2.50 -2.91 -1.28
N LEU A 20 3.56 -2.16 -0.99
CA LEU A 20 3.57 -0.70 -1.03
C LEU A 20 3.08 -0.19 -2.40
N PHE A 21 3.69 -0.67 -3.49
CA PHE A 21 3.32 -0.23 -4.83
C PHE A 21 1.90 -0.64 -5.21
N ILE A 22 1.47 -1.87 -4.88
CA ILE A 22 0.10 -2.33 -5.15
C ILE A 22 -0.91 -1.43 -4.43
N CYS A 23 -0.71 -1.16 -3.13
CA CYS A 23 -1.60 -0.29 -2.36
C CYS A 23 -1.57 1.16 -2.87
N ALA A 24 -0.39 1.71 -3.18
CA ALA A 24 -0.26 3.08 -3.68
C ALA A 24 -0.92 3.28 -5.04
N ILE A 25 -0.73 2.35 -5.98
CA ILE A 25 -1.38 2.39 -7.30
C ILE A 25 -2.89 2.26 -7.15
N THR A 26 -3.36 1.35 -6.30
CA THR A 26 -4.80 1.14 -6.08
C THR A 26 -5.43 2.38 -5.44
N PHE A 27 -4.77 2.98 -4.46
CA PHE A 27 -5.19 4.23 -3.84
C PHE A 27 -5.31 5.35 -4.87
N TRP A 28 -4.26 5.57 -5.68
CA TRP A 28 -4.26 6.63 -6.69
C TRP A 28 -5.35 6.45 -7.74
N LYS A 29 -5.51 5.22 -8.26
CA LYS A 29 -6.57 4.88 -9.23
C LYS A 29 -7.97 5.16 -8.69
N ARG A 30 -8.22 4.84 -7.42
CA ARG A 30 -9.53 5.08 -6.80
C ARG A 30 -9.76 6.54 -6.44
N LEU A 31 -8.70 7.25 -6.03
CA LEU A 31 -8.78 8.67 -5.72
C LEU A 31 -9.09 9.52 -6.96
N SER A 32 -8.68 9.07 -8.15
CA SER A 32 -8.99 9.73 -9.43
C SER A 32 -10.38 9.44 -9.98
N LEU A 33 -11.18 8.59 -9.31
CA LEU A 33 -12.55 8.32 -9.76
C LEU A 33 -13.49 9.48 -9.42
N PRO A 34 -14.50 9.74 -10.25
CA PRO A 34 -15.55 10.71 -9.92
C PRO A 34 -16.37 10.22 -8.72
N TYR A 35 -17.05 11.16 -8.07
CA TYR A 35 -18.04 10.85 -7.05
C TYR A 35 -19.42 10.64 -7.68
N ASN A 36 -20.20 9.69 -7.15
CA ASN A 36 -21.62 9.57 -7.47
C ASN A 36 -22.47 10.57 -6.64
N THR A 37 -23.79 10.54 -6.88
CA THR A 37 -24.77 11.38 -6.16
C THR A 37 -24.82 11.13 -4.66
N GLU A 38 -24.32 9.99 -4.18
CA GLU A 38 -24.25 9.61 -2.76
C GLU A 38 -22.90 9.94 -2.11
N GLY A 39 -21.97 10.57 -2.84
CA GLY A 39 -20.65 10.93 -2.32
C GLY A 39 -19.64 9.77 -2.22
N ASN A 40 -19.90 8.65 -2.89
CA ASN A 40 -18.96 7.53 -3.02
C ASN A 40 -18.17 7.61 -4.32
N TYR A 41 -16.98 7.01 -4.39
CA TYR A 41 -16.23 6.91 -5.63
C TYR A 41 -16.93 5.93 -6.59
N PHE A 42 -17.05 6.30 -7.85
CA PHE A 42 -17.75 5.50 -8.85
C PHE A 42 -16.86 5.21 -10.06
N ASP A 43 -16.69 3.94 -10.34
CA ASP A 43 -16.06 3.44 -11.55
C ASP A 43 -17.13 3.11 -12.58
N GLU A 44 -17.37 4.05 -13.49
CA GLU A 44 -18.37 3.93 -14.55
C GLU A 44 -18.06 2.76 -15.50
N ALA A 45 -16.78 2.52 -15.79
CA ALA A 45 -16.35 1.47 -16.73
C ALA A 45 -16.71 0.07 -16.23
N ASN A 46 -16.70 -0.14 -14.91
CA ASN A 46 -17.02 -1.42 -14.29
C ASN A 46 -18.36 -1.42 -13.53
N SER A 47 -19.06 -0.28 -13.47
CA SER A 47 -20.26 -0.06 -12.67
C SER A 47 -20.06 -0.42 -11.18
N ILE A 48 -18.91 -0.05 -10.62
CA ILE A 48 -18.53 -0.36 -9.22
C ILE A 48 -18.56 0.90 -8.38
N VAL A 49 -19.18 0.81 -7.20
CA VAL A 49 -19.16 1.85 -6.17
C VAL A 49 -18.14 1.49 -5.08
N TYR A 50 -17.24 2.41 -4.78
CA TYR A 50 -16.29 2.28 -3.67
C TYR A 50 -16.60 3.30 -2.59
N HIS A 51 -16.82 2.81 -1.37
CA HIS A 51 -16.93 3.67 -0.20
C HIS A 51 -15.63 4.45 0.04
N GLN A 52 -15.76 5.72 0.39
CA GLN A 52 -14.62 6.61 0.62
C GLN A 52 -13.64 6.05 1.67
N GLN A 53 -14.18 5.43 2.74
CA GLN A 53 -13.38 4.79 3.79
C GLN A 53 -12.52 3.66 3.24
N ALA A 54 -13.04 2.86 2.30
CA ALA A 54 -12.31 1.76 1.67
C ALA A 54 -11.13 2.26 0.83
N VAL A 55 -11.25 3.45 0.21
CA VAL A 55 -10.12 4.09 -0.49
C VAL A 55 -9.05 4.53 0.51
N GLY A 56 -9.46 5.14 1.64
CA GLY A 56 -8.55 5.54 2.72
C GLY A 56 -7.70 4.39 3.27
N VAL A 57 -8.25 3.17 3.33
CA VAL A 57 -7.50 1.97 3.77
C VAL A 57 -6.27 1.71 2.91
N PHE A 58 -6.36 1.85 1.58
CA PHE A 58 -5.20 1.63 0.70
C PHE A 58 -4.11 2.69 0.89
N GLY A 59 -4.49 3.94 1.17
CA GLY A 59 -3.56 5.01 1.53
C GLY A 59 -2.88 4.76 2.88
N PHE A 60 -3.64 4.29 3.87
CA PHE A 60 -3.08 3.91 5.17
C PHE A 60 -2.10 2.73 5.06
N LEU A 61 -2.47 1.68 4.31
CA LEU A 61 -1.62 0.50 4.10
C LEU A 61 -0.33 0.85 3.35
N SER A 62 -0.40 1.72 2.33
CA SER A 62 0.80 2.17 1.63
C SER A 62 1.74 2.94 2.57
N LEU A 63 1.21 3.83 3.41
CA LEU A 63 2.02 4.52 4.43
C LEU A 63 2.62 3.55 5.44
N LEU A 64 1.85 2.55 5.89
CA LEU A 64 2.31 1.53 6.83
C LEU A 64 3.50 0.74 6.25
N PHE A 65 3.40 0.26 5.01
CA PHE A 65 4.50 -0.46 4.36
C PHE A 65 5.71 0.43 4.13
N LEU A 66 5.51 1.72 3.84
CA LEU A 66 6.60 2.69 3.74
C LEU A 66 7.37 2.81 5.06
N VAL A 67 6.66 2.95 6.17
CA VAL A 67 7.26 3.05 7.50
C VAL A 67 8.03 1.77 7.85
N ILE A 68 7.44 0.59 7.62
CA ILE A 68 8.12 -0.70 7.85
C ILE A 68 9.40 -0.77 7.01
N LEU A 69 9.33 -0.36 5.74
CA LEU A 69 10.48 -0.39 4.84
C LEU A 69 11.58 0.55 5.34
N VAL A 70 11.26 1.80 5.68
CA VAL A 70 12.22 2.78 6.23
C VAL A 70 12.87 2.25 7.50
N VAL A 71 12.06 1.78 8.46
CA VAL A 71 12.56 1.21 9.72
C VAL A 71 13.46 -0.01 9.47
N SER A 72 13.17 -0.83 8.45
CA SER A 72 14.02 -1.98 8.09
C SER A 72 15.41 -1.58 7.59
N PHE A 73 15.56 -0.36 7.06
CA PHE A 73 16.84 0.20 6.61
C PHE A 73 17.59 0.97 7.71
N VAL A 74 16.90 1.43 8.77
CA VAL A 74 17.55 2.07 9.91
C VAL A 74 18.46 1.06 10.60
N ARG A 75 19.76 1.17 10.33
CA ARG A 75 20.77 0.40 11.06
C ARG A 75 20.84 0.97 12.47
N LYS A 76 20.62 0.14 13.50
CA LYS A 76 21.07 0.48 14.85
C LYS A 76 22.59 0.66 14.79
N LYS A 77 23.07 1.90 14.88
CA LYS A 77 24.45 2.16 15.30
C LYS A 77 24.57 1.54 16.68
N LYS A 78 25.41 0.51 16.81
CA LYS A 78 25.82 0.00 18.10
C LYS A 78 26.67 1.05 18.79
#